data_AF-R6TWU8-F1
#
_entry.id   AF-R6TWU8-F1
#
_cell.length_a   1.000
_cell.length_b   1.000
_cell.length_c   1.000
_cell.angle_alpha   90.00
_cell.angle_beta   90.00
_cell.angle_gamma   90.00
#
_symmetry.space_group_name_H-M   'P 1'
#
loop_
_entity.id
_entity.type
_entity.pdbx_description
1 polymer ?
#
loop_
_entity_poly.entity_id
_entity_poly.type
_entity_poly.pdbx_seq_one_letter_code
_entity_poly.pdbx_strand_id
1 'polypeptide(L)'
;MVQGKSDPFMKWVRIGILALALIAVLALVIIKRNDIVPGWHTDGDAKYYVTFPLKRASGIETVSGSDYLFSEDGGHKLLYGWNKYDGYYYYSLPDGKIAKGETTVDGEQYYFDASTGKLYKSTTAILDGKLWYFNDRGFRTYGIVELDGQKFCFSETGNLKKGLQVIDGRTYYFDPENECMVYGLTTVGGATYYFGEDGAAVTGEVEINGTVYIFGDDGKRIG
;
A
#
# COMPACT_ATOMS: atom_id res chain seq x y z
N MET A 1 -64.81 -14.83 -63.98
CA MET A 1 -63.85 -13.93 -63.30
C MET A 1 -64.48 -13.45 -62.01
N VAL A 2 -64.05 -13.96 -60.85
CA VAL A 2 -64.42 -13.41 -59.55
C VAL A 2 -63.12 -12.94 -58.91
N GLN A 3 -62.87 -11.63 -58.91
CA GLN A 3 -61.74 -11.05 -58.22
C GLN A 3 -61.95 -11.20 -56.71
N GLY A 4 -61.11 -12.01 -56.06
CA GLY A 4 -61.06 -12.10 -54.61
C GLY A 4 -60.66 -10.76 -54.03
N LYS A 5 -61.61 -10.03 -53.43
CA LYS A 5 -61.31 -8.83 -52.65
C LYS A 5 -60.46 -9.24 -51.46
N SER A 6 -59.20 -8.83 -51.45
CA SER A 6 -58.32 -9.04 -50.30
C SER A 6 -58.86 -8.23 -49.12
N ASP A 7 -59.15 -8.91 -48.00
CA ASP A 7 -59.57 -8.29 -46.76
C ASP A 7 -58.51 -7.28 -46.26
N PRO A 8 -58.84 -5.98 -46.16
CA PRO A 8 -57.93 -4.95 -45.66
C PRO A 8 -57.42 -5.25 -44.25
N PHE A 9 -58.23 -5.91 -43.41
CA PHE A 9 -57.87 -6.25 -42.03
C PHE A 9 -56.72 -7.25 -41.98
N MET A 10 -56.74 -8.26 -42.86
CA MET A 10 -55.68 -9.26 -42.98
C MET A 10 -54.35 -8.69 -43.49
N LYS A 11 -54.36 -7.56 -44.22
CA LYS A 11 -53.11 -6.86 -44.60
C LYS A 11 -52.45 -6.18 -43.39
N TRP A 12 -53.21 -5.52 -42.53
CA TRP A 12 -52.68 -4.86 -41.33
C TRP A 12 -52.17 -5.85 -40.28
N VAL A 13 -52.87 -6.99 -40.11
CA VAL A 13 -52.41 -8.09 -39.23
C VAL A 13 -51.07 -8.66 -39.71
N ARG A 14 -50.91 -8.88 -41.03
CA ARG A 14 -49.64 -9.38 -41.61
C ARG A 14 -48.50 -8.38 -41.47
N ILE A 15 -48.76 -7.08 -41.68
CA ILE A 15 -47.76 -6.02 -41.48
C ILE A 15 -47.36 -5.92 -39.99
N GLY A 16 -48.32 -6.03 -39.07
CA GLY A 16 -48.05 -6.03 -37.62
C GLY A 16 -47.21 -7.22 -37.17
N ILE A 17 -47.50 -8.43 -37.66
CA ILE A 17 -46.72 -9.64 -37.35
C ILE A 17 -45.30 -9.55 -37.94
N LEU A 18 -45.15 -9.03 -39.18
CA LEU A 18 -43.85 -8.82 -39.80
C LEU A 18 -43.03 -7.73 -39.08
N ALA A 19 -43.66 -6.66 -38.59
CA ALA A 19 -43.00 -5.62 -37.81
C ALA A 19 -42.54 -6.13 -36.44
N LEU A 20 -43.36 -6.92 -35.74
CA LEU A 20 -42.98 -7.57 -34.48
C LEU A 20 -41.87 -8.61 -34.68
N ALA A 21 -41.93 -9.40 -35.75
CA ALA A 21 -40.88 -10.35 -36.09
C ALA A 21 -39.57 -9.63 -36.46
N LEU A 22 -39.63 -8.49 -37.18
CA LEU A 22 -38.45 -7.69 -37.51
C LEU A 22 -37.85 -7.03 -36.27
N ILE A 23 -38.67 -6.53 -35.33
CA ILE A 23 -38.21 -6.00 -34.03
C ILE A 23 -37.59 -7.10 -33.18
N ALA A 24 -38.19 -8.31 -33.13
CA ALA A 24 -37.64 -9.44 -32.40
C ALA A 24 -36.32 -9.94 -33.03
N VAL A 25 -36.22 -9.96 -34.36
CA VAL A 25 -34.99 -10.30 -35.07
C VAL A 25 -33.94 -9.19 -34.90
N LEU A 26 -34.32 -7.91 -34.93
CA LEU A 26 -33.40 -6.81 -34.59
C LEU A 26 -32.93 -6.90 -33.14
N ALA A 27 -33.82 -7.18 -32.20
CA ALA A 27 -33.48 -7.38 -30.80
C ALA A 27 -32.53 -8.58 -30.63
N LEU A 28 -32.81 -9.71 -31.30
CA LEU A 28 -31.95 -10.90 -31.32
C LEU A 28 -30.59 -10.66 -32.01
N VAL A 29 -30.54 -9.81 -33.04
CA VAL A 29 -29.31 -9.42 -33.74
C VAL A 29 -28.48 -8.41 -32.93
N ILE A 30 -29.13 -7.52 -32.17
CA ILE A 30 -28.49 -6.63 -31.18
C ILE A 30 -27.91 -7.47 -30.03
N ILE A 31 -28.67 -8.45 -29.52
CA ILE A 31 -28.24 -9.38 -28.47
C ILE A 31 -27.02 -10.21 -28.93
N LYS A 32 -26.94 -10.63 -30.20
CA LYS A 32 -25.85 -11.52 -30.64
C LYS A 32 -24.51 -10.86 -30.99
N ARG A 33 -24.36 -9.53 -30.95
CA ARG A 33 -23.11 -8.89 -31.44
C ARG A 33 -22.40 -7.95 -30.46
N ASN A 34 -22.93 -7.66 -29.27
CA ASN A 34 -22.31 -6.64 -28.40
C ASN A 34 -22.66 -6.74 -26.88
N ASP A 35 -22.86 -7.93 -26.32
CA ASP A 35 -23.26 -8.15 -24.91
C ASP A 35 -22.17 -7.77 -23.88
N ILE A 36 -21.82 -6.49 -23.82
CA ILE A 36 -21.16 -5.88 -22.68
C ILE A 36 -22.30 -5.50 -21.72
N VAL A 37 -22.60 -6.37 -20.75
CA VAL A 37 -23.50 -6.05 -19.62
C VAL A 37 -22.67 -5.62 -18.40
N PRO A 38 -23.21 -4.81 -17.46
CA PRO A 38 -22.48 -4.48 -16.24
C PRO A 38 -22.09 -5.74 -15.46
N GLY A 39 -20.87 -5.78 -14.94
CA GLY A 39 -20.37 -6.91 -14.16
C GLY A 39 -18.96 -7.35 -14.57
N TRP A 40 -18.55 -8.50 -14.02
CA TRP A 40 -17.26 -9.12 -14.30
C TRP A 40 -17.29 -9.91 -15.61
N HIS A 41 -16.22 -9.78 -16.38
CA HIS A 41 -16.03 -10.50 -17.65
C HIS A 41 -14.61 -11.04 -17.76
N THR A 42 -14.42 -12.01 -18.64
CA THR A 42 -13.12 -12.60 -18.97
C THR A 42 -12.86 -12.56 -20.47
N ASP A 43 -11.63 -12.23 -20.85
CA ASP A 43 -11.10 -12.34 -22.21
C ASP A 43 -9.77 -13.10 -22.16
N GLY A 44 -9.83 -14.41 -22.48
CA GLY A 44 -8.78 -15.36 -22.12
C GLY A 44 -8.59 -15.42 -20.60
N ASP A 45 -7.34 -15.27 -20.14
CA ASP A 45 -7.00 -15.25 -18.70
C ASP A 45 -7.20 -13.87 -18.05
N ALA A 46 -7.47 -12.84 -18.85
CA ALA A 46 -7.65 -11.48 -18.33
C ALA A 46 -9.08 -11.26 -17.83
N LYS A 47 -9.22 -10.68 -16.63
CA LYS A 47 -10.51 -10.19 -16.12
C LYS A 47 -10.66 -8.70 -16.40
N TYR A 48 -11.89 -8.25 -16.63
CA TYR A 48 -12.23 -6.82 -16.64
C TYR A 48 -13.61 -6.64 -16.03
N TYR A 49 -13.92 -5.41 -15.62
CA TYR A 49 -15.24 -5.06 -15.09
C TYR A 49 -15.91 -4.04 -16.00
N VAL A 50 -17.22 -4.19 -16.18
CA VAL A 50 -18.05 -3.26 -16.95
C VAL A 50 -18.95 -2.53 -15.96
N THR A 51 -18.84 -1.21 -15.89
CA THR A 51 -19.67 -0.34 -15.09
C THR A 51 -20.93 0.08 -15.85
N PHE A 52 -21.90 0.66 -15.15
CA PHE A 52 -23.00 1.38 -15.80
C PHE A 52 -22.65 2.88 -15.86
N PRO A 53 -22.79 3.54 -17.03
CA PRO A 53 -23.29 3.01 -18.31
C PRO A 53 -22.19 2.36 -19.17
N LEU A 54 -22.32 1.04 -19.38
CA LEU A 54 -21.56 0.14 -20.28
C LEU A 54 -20.10 0.54 -20.63
N LYS A 55 -19.32 0.94 -19.63
CA LYS A 55 -17.90 1.31 -19.79
C LYS A 55 -17.03 0.29 -19.08
N ARG A 56 -15.87 -0.05 -19.63
CA ARG A 56 -14.88 -0.83 -18.86
C ARG A 56 -14.32 0.04 -17.72
N ALA A 57 -14.21 -0.55 -16.53
CA ALA A 57 -13.55 0.06 -15.39
C ALA A 57 -12.08 0.34 -15.74
N SER A 58 -11.56 1.47 -15.27
CA SER A 58 -10.21 1.94 -15.56
C SER A 58 -9.69 2.63 -14.30
N GLY A 59 -8.43 2.39 -13.93
CA GLY A 59 -7.93 2.84 -12.65
C GLY A 59 -8.61 2.12 -11.49
N ILE A 60 -8.77 2.80 -10.35
CA ILE A 60 -9.39 2.21 -9.16
C ILE A 60 -10.91 2.27 -9.28
N GLU A 61 -11.58 1.13 -9.13
CA GLU A 61 -13.04 1.01 -9.10
C GLU A 61 -13.48 0.18 -7.89
N THR A 62 -14.48 0.68 -7.15
CA THR A 62 -15.09 -0.05 -6.04
C THR A 62 -16.23 -0.94 -6.56
N VAL A 63 -16.06 -2.25 -6.46
CA VAL A 63 -17.06 -3.24 -6.85
C VAL A 63 -17.51 -4.02 -5.61
N SER A 64 -18.80 -3.93 -5.28
CA SER A 64 -19.40 -4.62 -4.12
C SER A 64 -18.64 -4.38 -2.80
N GLY A 65 -18.17 -3.15 -2.59
CA GLY A 65 -17.47 -2.73 -1.37
C GLY A 65 -15.99 -3.10 -1.29
N SER A 66 -15.41 -3.65 -2.36
CA SER A 66 -13.95 -3.87 -2.48
C SER A 66 -13.38 -3.06 -3.62
N ASP A 67 -12.17 -2.53 -3.45
CA ASP A 67 -11.50 -1.77 -4.48
C ASP A 67 -10.65 -2.69 -5.36
N TYR A 68 -10.68 -2.45 -6.66
CA TYR A 68 -9.92 -3.18 -7.67
C TYR A 68 -9.20 -2.18 -8.57
N LEU A 69 -8.01 -2.53 -9.04
CA LEU A 69 -7.26 -1.68 -9.96
C LEU A 69 -7.27 -2.29 -11.37
N PHE A 70 -7.71 -1.50 -12.35
CA PHE A 70 -7.76 -1.88 -13.76
C PHE A 70 -6.76 -1.05 -14.57
N SER A 71 -6.13 -1.67 -15.57
CA SER A 71 -5.23 -0.99 -16.50
C SER A 71 -5.96 0.16 -17.22
N GLU A 72 -5.22 1.21 -17.54
CA GLU A 72 -5.74 2.31 -18.37
C GLU A 72 -5.47 2.08 -19.87
N ASP A 73 -4.80 0.96 -20.22
CA ASP A 73 -4.65 0.54 -21.62
C ASP A 73 -5.98 0.10 -22.24
N GLY A 74 -5.99 -0.08 -23.56
CA GLY A 74 -7.19 -0.48 -24.31
C GLY A 74 -7.79 -1.84 -23.91
N GLY A 75 -7.13 -2.61 -23.04
CA GLY A 75 -7.65 -3.85 -22.48
C GLY A 75 -8.45 -3.65 -21.20
N HIS A 76 -8.19 -2.60 -20.41
CA HIS A 76 -8.84 -2.34 -19.12
C HIS A 76 -8.86 -3.55 -18.18
N LYS A 77 -7.76 -4.29 -18.20
CA LYS A 77 -7.63 -5.57 -17.49
C LYS A 77 -7.38 -5.34 -16.00
N LEU A 78 -7.95 -6.20 -15.17
CA LEU A 78 -7.69 -6.26 -13.73
C LEU A 78 -6.20 -6.52 -13.49
N LEU A 79 -5.60 -5.71 -12.61
CA LEU A 79 -4.20 -5.78 -12.24
C LEU A 79 -4.03 -6.54 -10.92
N TYR A 80 -2.92 -7.28 -10.82
CA TYR A 80 -2.52 -8.07 -9.65
C TYR A 80 -1.13 -7.63 -9.16
N GLY A 81 -0.79 -7.97 -7.92
CA GLY A 81 0.50 -7.67 -7.31
C GLY A 81 0.76 -6.17 -7.15
N TRP A 82 2.04 -5.79 -7.25
CA TRP A 82 2.48 -4.41 -7.09
C TRP A 82 2.08 -3.53 -8.26
N ASN A 83 1.39 -2.43 -7.96
CA ASN A 83 0.93 -1.47 -8.96
C ASN A 83 1.19 -0.03 -8.51
N LYS A 84 1.50 0.85 -9.47
CA LYS A 84 1.61 2.29 -9.24
C LYS A 84 0.48 3.00 -9.98
N TYR A 85 -0.30 3.80 -9.26
CA TYR A 85 -1.44 4.54 -9.82
C TYR A 85 -1.55 5.90 -9.13
N ASP A 86 -1.73 6.96 -9.92
CA ASP A 86 -1.83 8.35 -9.43
C ASP A 86 -0.71 8.76 -8.44
N GLY A 87 0.51 8.31 -8.71
CA GLY A 87 1.70 8.61 -7.88
C GLY A 87 1.87 7.76 -6.62
N TYR A 88 0.89 6.93 -6.26
CA TYR A 88 0.94 6.04 -5.10
C TYR A 88 1.15 4.58 -5.49
N TYR A 89 1.65 3.77 -4.55
CA TYR A 89 1.80 2.33 -4.71
C TYR A 89 0.65 1.59 -4.02
N TYR A 90 0.18 0.52 -4.65
CA TYR A 90 -0.88 -0.37 -4.19
C TYR A 90 -0.41 -1.82 -4.39
N TYR A 91 -1.01 -2.74 -3.65
CA TYR A 91 -0.84 -4.17 -3.89
C TYR A 91 -2.21 -4.81 -4.12
N SER A 92 -2.44 -5.35 -5.32
CA SER A 92 -3.63 -6.13 -5.63
C SER A 92 -3.39 -7.59 -5.23
N LEU A 93 -4.16 -8.09 -4.27
CA LEU A 93 -4.11 -9.45 -3.76
C LEU A 93 -4.40 -10.47 -4.88
N PRO A 94 -4.13 -11.78 -4.67
CA PRO A 94 -4.42 -12.82 -5.67
C PRO A 94 -5.89 -12.90 -6.11
N ASP A 95 -6.83 -12.44 -5.29
CA ASP A 95 -8.25 -12.34 -5.64
C ASP A 95 -8.61 -11.04 -6.39
N GLY A 96 -7.63 -10.17 -6.63
CA GLY A 96 -7.73 -8.90 -7.36
C GLY A 96 -8.03 -7.68 -6.50
N LYS A 97 -8.38 -7.86 -5.22
CA LYS A 97 -8.70 -6.73 -4.34
C LYS A 97 -7.44 -5.96 -3.98
N ILE A 98 -7.54 -4.64 -3.92
CA ILE A 98 -6.48 -3.80 -3.37
C ILE A 98 -6.34 -4.11 -1.86
N ALA A 99 -5.12 -4.41 -1.43
CA ALA A 99 -4.76 -4.68 -0.05
C ALA A 99 -4.99 -3.44 0.82
N LYS A 100 -5.45 -3.67 2.05
CA LYS A 100 -5.73 -2.64 3.06
C LYS A 100 -5.28 -3.15 4.42
N GLY A 101 -4.71 -2.27 5.23
CA GLY A 101 -4.14 -2.60 6.53
C GLY A 101 -2.79 -3.31 6.44
N GLU A 102 -2.45 -4.04 7.50
CA GLU A 102 -1.23 -4.87 7.55
C GLU A 102 -1.29 -5.99 6.50
N THR A 103 -0.23 -6.13 5.72
CA THR A 103 -0.16 -7.15 4.66
C THR A 103 1.28 -7.65 4.54
N THR A 104 1.45 -8.96 4.52
CA THR A 104 2.76 -9.59 4.28
C THR A 104 2.87 -10.01 2.83
N VAL A 105 3.93 -9.56 2.14
CA VAL A 105 4.23 -9.93 0.75
C VAL A 105 5.67 -10.43 0.71
N ASP A 106 5.88 -11.66 0.24
CA ASP A 106 7.20 -12.30 0.12
C ASP A 106 8.05 -12.28 1.41
N GLY A 107 7.39 -12.36 2.57
CA GLY A 107 8.02 -12.34 3.90
C GLY A 107 8.23 -10.96 4.50
N GLU A 108 8.02 -9.89 3.72
CA GLU A 108 8.13 -8.51 4.17
C GLU A 108 6.77 -7.96 4.62
N GLN A 109 6.77 -7.17 5.70
CA GLN A 109 5.56 -6.59 6.26
C GLN A 109 5.36 -5.16 5.75
N TYR A 110 4.17 -4.90 5.19
CA TYR A 110 3.74 -3.61 4.68
C TYR A 110 2.48 -3.14 5.40
N TYR A 111 2.22 -1.84 5.31
CA TYR A 111 0.93 -1.30 5.68
C TYR A 111 0.36 -0.50 4.53
N PHE A 112 -0.83 -0.88 4.10
CA PHE A 112 -1.63 -0.15 3.13
C PHE A 112 -2.71 0.62 3.89
N ASP A 113 -2.92 1.88 3.54
CA ASP A 113 -3.93 2.72 4.17
C ASP A 113 -5.29 2.01 4.17
N ALA A 114 -5.89 1.88 5.35
CA ALA A 114 -7.09 1.09 5.54
C ALA A 114 -8.31 1.64 4.79
N SER A 115 -8.27 2.90 4.35
CA SER A 115 -9.36 3.52 3.58
C SER A 115 -9.11 3.49 2.08
N THR A 116 -7.89 3.82 1.65
CA THR A 116 -7.52 4.06 0.25
C THR A 116 -6.68 2.95 -0.38
N GLY A 117 -6.02 2.12 0.42
CA GLY A 117 -5.07 1.09 -0.06
C GLY A 117 -3.69 1.62 -0.45
N LYS A 118 -3.40 2.91 -0.20
CA LYS A 118 -2.09 3.50 -0.50
C LYS A 118 -1.01 2.94 0.42
N LEU A 119 0.11 2.50 -0.13
CA LEU A 119 1.26 2.03 0.63
C LEU A 119 1.88 3.15 1.49
N TYR A 120 2.13 2.85 2.76
CA TYR A 120 3.00 3.66 3.61
C TYR A 120 4.47 3.38 3.27
N LYS A 121 5.20 4.43 2.90
CA LYS A 121 6.60 4.37 2.43
C LYS A 121 7.31 5.67 2.80
N SER A 122 8.57 5.57 3.24
CA SER A 122 9.38 6.72 3.67
C SER A 122 8.67 7.56 4.73
N THR A 123 7.98 6.93 5.68
CA THR A 123 7.12 7.64 6.62
C THR A 123 6.95 6.87 7.93
N THR A 124 6.47 7.57 8.96
CA THR A 124 6.04 6.98 10.22
C THR A 124 4.53 6.98 10.33
N ALA A 125 3.96 6.00 11.03
CA ALA A 125 2.51 5.97 11.31
C ALA A 125 2.25 5.48 12.73
N ILE A 126 1.22 6.06 13.36
CA ILE A 126 0.66 5.53 14.60
C ILE A 126 -0.46 4.56 14.24
N LEU A 127 -0.23 3.27 14.45
CA LEU A 127 -1.15 2.18 14.15
C LEU A 127 -1.40 1.41 15.44
N ASP A 128 -2.67 1.25 15.83
CA ASP A 128 -3.07 0.60 17.08
C ASP A 128 -2.33 1.13 18.31
N GLY A 129 -2.12 2.45 18.36
CA GLY A 129 -1.43 3.15 19.46
C GLY A 129 0.08 2.97 19.49
N LYS A 130 0.68 2.39 18.43
CA LYS A 130 2.12 2.16 18.31
C LYS A 130 2.70 2.95 17.15
N LEU A 131 3.85 3.59 17.37
CA LEU A 131 4.57 4.28 16.31
C LEU A 131 5.43 3.29 15.51
N TRP A 132 5.22 3.25 14.21
CA TRP A 132 5.96 2.41 13.27
C TRP A 132 6.67 3.27 12.24
N TYR A 133 7.78 2.76 11.71
CA TYR A 133 8.45 3.34 10.56
C TYR A 133 8.43 2.39 9.37
N PHE A 134 8.10 2.95 8.21
CA PHE A 134 8.09 2.28 6.92
C PHE A 134 9.20 2.87 6.05
N ASN A 135 10.15 2.04 5.65
CA ASN A 135 11.33 2.48 4.91
C ASN A 135 10.98 2.94 3.48
N ASP A 136 12.01 3.27 2.71
CA ASP A 136 11.87 3.70 1.32
C ASP A 136 11.31 2.63 0.36
N ARG A 137 11.18 1.38 0.78
CA ARG A 137 10.46 0.32 0.04
C ARG A 137 9.07 0.02 0.60
N GLY A 138 8.71 0.67 1.70
CA GLY A 138 7.45 0.48 2.42
C GLY A 138 7.49 -0.67 3.44
N PHE A 139 8.67 -1.22 3.73
CA PHE A 139 8.79 -2.30 4.70
C PHE A 139 8.71 -1.70 6.11
N ARG A 140 7.95 -2.34 6.99
CA ARG A 140 7.95 -2.02 8.41
C ARG A 140 9.30 -2.43 9.00
N THR A 141 10.15 -1.45 9.31
CA THR A 141 11.51 -1.68 9.81
C THR A 141 11.66 -1.21 11.25
N TYR A 142 12.69 -1.74 11.91
CA TYR A 142 13.08 -1.42 13.28
C TYR A 142 14.60 -1.17 13.32
N GLY A 143 15.13 -0.85 14.50
CA GLY A 143 16.52 -0.46 14.68
C GLY A 143 16.74 1.04 14.50
N ILE A 144 18.00 1.43 14.31
CA ILE A 144 18.40 2.83 14.18
C ILE A 144 18.03 3.35 12.79
N VAL A 145 17.23 4.42 12.75
CA VAL A 145 16.72 5.05 11.53
C VAL A 145 17.03 6.54 11.59
N GLU A 146 17.50 7.10 10.48
CA GLU A 146 17.73 8.54 10.35
C GLU A 146 16.54 9.23 9.69
N LEU A 147 16.00 10.25 10.35
CA LEU A 147 14.89 11.09 9.89
C LEU A 147 15.29 12.55 10.11
N ASP A 148 15.26 13.36 9.04
CA ASP A 148 15.59 14.79 9.09
C ASP A 148 16.93 15.13 9.78
N GLY A 149 17.93 14.26 9.60
CA GLY A 149 19.27 14.41 10.19
C GLY A 149 19.38 13.98 11.67
N GLN A 150 18.30 13.46 12.26
CA GLN A 150 18.30 12.89 13.60
C GLN A 150 18.12 11.37 13.54
N LYS A 151 18.80 10.64 14.43
CA LYS A 151 18.68 9.18 14.51
C LYS A 151 17.75 8.77 15.64
N PHE A 152 16.80 7.90 15.34
CA PHE A 152 15.83 7.33 16.27
C PHE A 152 15.98 5.82 16.27
N CYS A 153 15.59 5.14 17.35
CA CYS A 153 15.60 3.68 17.37
C CYS A 153 14.20 3.12 17.47
N PHE A 154 13.68 2.53 16.40
CA PHE A 154 12.37 1.89 16.39
C PHE A 154 12.47 0.47 16.96
N SER A 155 11.52 0.09 17.83
CA SER A 155 11.44 -1.27 18.37
C SER A 155 10.70 -2.20 17.40
N GLU A 156 11.04 -3.50 17.42
CA GLU A 156 10.31 -4.54 16.67
C GLU A 156 8.82 -4.62 17.04
N THR A 157 8.48 -4.19 18.26
CA THR A 157 7.11 -4.22 18.80
C THR A 157 6.35 -2.92 18.60
N GLY A 158 6.97 -1.93 17.92
CA GLY A 158 6.49 -0.57 17.76
C GLY A 158 6.96 0.36 18.88
N ASN A 159 6.92 1.67 18.63
CA ASN A 159 7.47 2.75 19.45
C ASN A 159 9.00 2.86 19.43
N LEU A 160 9.48 4.00 19.91
CA LEU A 160 10.90 4.31 20.01
C LEU A 160 11.51 3.71 21.28
N LYS A 161 12.71 3.15 21.14
CA LYS A 161 13.58 2.81 22.25
C LYS A 161 14.19 4.10 22.82
N LYS A 162 14.23 4.18 24.14
CA LYS A 162 14.76 5.31 24.91
C LYS A 162 15.80 4.83 25.92
N GLY A 163 16.61 5.74 26.43
CA GLY A 163 17.68 5.44 27.38
C GLY A 163 18.85 4.68 26.75
N LEU A 164 19.62 4.00 27.59
CA LEU A 164 20.73 3.15 27.16
C LEU A 164 20.20 1.88 26.48
N GLN A 165 20.68 1.61 25.27
CA GLN A 165 20.26 0.47 24.45
C GLN A 165 21.48 -0.24 23.90
N VAL A 166 21.51 -1.57 24.05
CA VAL A 166 22.51 -2.41 23.39
C VAL A 166 21.91 -2.90 22.06
N ILE A 167 22.56 -2.53 20.96
CA ILE A 167 22.15 -2.87 19.59
C ILE A 167 23.38 -3.42 18.90
N ASP A 168 23.29 -4.64 18.38
CA ASP A 168 24.39 -5.37 17.73
C ASP A 168 25.70 -5.37 18.57
N GLY A 169 25.55 -5.54 19.88
CA GLY A 169 26.67 -5.59 20.84
C GLY A 169 27.28 -4.23 21.18
N ARG A 170 26.73 -3.13 20.67
CA ARG A 170 27.20 -1.75 20.93
C ARG A 170 26.17 -0.99 21.76
N THR A 171 26.63 -0.18 22.70
CA THR A 171 25.75 0.61 23.57
C THR A 171 25.49 1.99 22.95
N TYR A 172 24.24 2.39 22.83
CA TYR A 172 23.79 3.69 22.36
C TYR A 172 22.93 4.35 23.43
N TYR A 173 22.79 5.67 23.41
CA TYR A 173 21.84 6.38 24.25
C TYR A 173 20.85 7.16 23.39
N PHE A 174 19.56 6.91 23.60
CA PHE A 174 18.46 7.65 23.00
C PHE A 174 17.82 8.51 24.07
N ASP A 175 17.85 9.82 23.90
CA ASP A 175 17.39 10.75 24.92
C ASP A 175 15.90 10.53 25.23
N PRO A 176 15.47 10.36 26.49
CA PRO A 176 14.06 10.10 26.78
C PRO A 176 13.10 11.24 26.43
N GLU A 177 13.60 12.48 26.39
CA GLU A 177 12.82 13.70 26.12
C GLU A 177 12.79 14.02 24.62
N ASN A 178 13.95 14.00 23.96
CA ASN A 178 14.10 14.32 22.54
C ASN A 178 13.96 13.09 21.62
N GLU A 179 13.95 11.88 22.20
CA GLU A 179 13.76 10.58 21.55
C GLU A 179 14.81 10.20 20.50
N CYS A 180 15.82 11.06 20.30
CA CYS A 180 16.89 10.89 19.34
C CYS A 180 18.20 10.42 20.00
N MET A 181 19.06 9.82 19.19
CA MET A 181 20.38 9.35 19.58
C MET A 181 21.26 10.51 20.01
N VAL A 182 22.02 10.29 21.09
CA VAL A 182 22.91 11.27 21.69
C VAL A 182 24.36 10.99 21.28
N TYR A 183 25.13 12.07 21.18
CA TYR A 183 26.55 12.07 20.86
C TYR A 183 27.32 12.86 21.93
N GLY A 184 28.62 12.61 22.06
CA GLY A 184 29.50 13.32 22.97
C GLY A 184 29.42 12.85 24.43
N LEU A 185 30.02 13.65 25.32
CA LEU A 185 30.05 13.38 26.76
C LEU A 185 28.67 13.56 27.36
N THR A 186 28.12 12.51 27.97
CA THR A 186 26.75 12.51 28.52
C THR A 186 26.74 11.79 29.86
N THR A 187 26.04 12.36 30.85
CA THR A 187 25.83 11.71 32.16
C THR A 187 24.45 11.07 32.19
N VAL A 188 24.41 9.75 32.39
CA VAL A 188 23.17 8.95 32.49
C VAL A 188 23.18 8.21 33.82
N GLY A 189 22.19 8.46 34.68
CA GLY A 189 22.07 7.77 35.96
C GLY A 189 23.28 7.93 36.89
N GLY A 190 23.97 9.06 36.83
CA GLY A 190 25.17 9.35 37.63
C GLY A 190 26.50 8.83 37.06
N ALA A 191 26.47 8.07 35.95
CA ALA A 191 27.67 7.66 35.23
C ALA A 191 27.86 8.49 33.96
N THR A 192 29.10 8.88 33.68
CA THR A 192 29.45 9.59 32.44
C THR A 192 29.86 8.58 31.36
N TYR A 193 29.33 8.76 30.15
CA TYR A 193 29.67 8.03 28.94
C TYR A 193 30.19 9.02 27.90
N TYR A 194 30.93 8.54 26.91
CA TYR A 194 31.18 9.28 25.68
C TYR A 194 30.63 8.49 24.49
N PHE A 195 29.64 9.06 23.82
CA PHE A 195 29.07 8.50 22.59
C PHE A 195 29.82 9.08 21.40
N GLY A 196 30.54 8.25 20.65
CA GLY A 196 31.36 8.68 19.51
C GLY A 196 30.53 9.23 18.34
N GLU A 197 31.17 9.58 17.23
CA GLU A 197 30.49 10.12 16.04
C GLU A 197 29.46 9.17 15.43
N ASP A 198 29.63 7.86 15.62
CA ASP A 198 28.66 6.85 15.20
C ASP A 198 27.56 6.58 16.24
N GLY A 199 27.60 7.29 17.38
CA GLY A 199 26.65 7.22 18.48
C GLY A 199 26.91 6.10 19.50
N ALA A 200 27.89 5.22 19.25
CA ALA A 200 28.19 4.15 20.19
C ALA A 200 29.03 4.67 21.37
N ALA A 201 28.77 4.15 22.56
CA ALA A 201 29.60 4.40 23.74
C ALA A 201 31.00 3.85 23.49
N VAL A 202 32.02 4.69 23.71
CA VAL A 202 33.42 4.26 23.62
C VAL A 202 33.83 3.51 24.89
N THR A 203 34.86 2.68 24.74
CA THR A 203 35.55 1.98 25.83
C THR A 203 37.05 2.21 25.67
N GLY A 204 37.82 2.04 26.74
CA GLY A 204 39.24 2.31 26.77
C GLY A 204 39.60 3.78 26.94
N GLU A 205 40.85 4.11 26.66
CA GLU A 205 41.41 5.47 26.73
C GLU A 205 41.04 6.27 25.47
N VAL A 206 40.54 7.51 25.65
CA VAL A 206 40.19 8.42 24.56
C VAL A 206 40.54 9.86 24.93
N GLU A 207 41.10 10.62 23.98
CA GLU A 207 41.35 12.06 24.14
C GLU A 207 40.19 12.87 23.53
N ILE A 208 39.58 13.74 24.33
CA ILE A 208 38.45 14.59 23.93
C ILE A 208 38.82 16.04 24.26
N ASN A 209 38.97 16.88 23.23
CA ASN A 209 39.33 18.29 23.36
C ASN A 209 40.59 18.53 24.24
N GLY A 210 41.63 17.71 24.06
CA GLY A 210 42.89 17.84 24.81
C GLY A 210 42.88 17.24 26.23
N THR A 211 41.78 16.57 26.62
CA THR A 211 41.67 15.87 27.91
C THR A 211 41.55 14.37 27.68
N VAL A 212 42.40 13.58 28.34
CA VAL A 212 42.34 12.11 28.29
C VAL A 212 41.32 11.61 29.30
N TYR A 213 40.42 10.75 28.83
CA TYR A 213 39.41 10.04 29.61
C TYR A 213 39.61 8.53 29.47
N ILE A 214 39.28 7.78 30.51
CA ILE A 214 39.27 6.31 30.48
C ILE A 214 37.84 5.85 30.67
N PHE A 215 37.33 5.03 29.76
CA PHE A 215 36.02 4.39 29.85
C PHE A 215 36.21 2.88 30.06
N GLY A 216 35.50 2.29 31.02
CA GLY A 216 35.52 0.85 31.25
C GLY A 216 34.86 0.07 30.11
N ASP A 217 34.92 -1.26 30.17
CA ASP A 217 34.27 -2.14 29.18
C ASP A 217 32.74 -1.98 29.15
N ASP A 218 32.14 -1.44 30.22
CA ASP A 218 30.72 -1.08 30.30
C ASP A 218 30.42 0.32 29.75
N GLY A 219 31.42 1.02 29.21
CA GLY A 219 31.34 2.35 28.63
C GLY A 219 31.30 3.48 29.66
N LYS A 220 31.38 3.20 30.97
CA LYS A 220 31.37 4.23 32.01
C LYS A 220 32.75 4.82 32.22
N ARG A 221 32.82 6.14 32.41
CA ARG A 221 34.05 6.86 32.75
C ARG A 221 34.61 6.36 34.08
N ILE A 222 35.91 6.08 34.09
CA ILE A 222 36.71 5.75 35.26
C ILE A 222 37.45 7.01 35.70
N GLY A 223 37.16 7.48 36.92
CA GLY A 223 37.79 8.66 37.52
C GLY A 223 37.02 9.95 37.27
#